data_AF-A0A9D6LMG8-F1
#
_entry.id   AF-A0A9D6LMG8-F1
#
_cell.length_a   1.000
_cell.length_b   1.000
_cell.length_c   1.000
_cell.angle_alpha   90.00
_cell.angle_beta   90.00
_cell.angle_gamma   90.00
#
_symmetry.space_group_name_H-M   'P 1'
#
loop_
_entity.id
_entity.type
_entity.pdbx_description
1 polymer ?
#
loop_
_entity_poly.entity_id
_entity_poly.type
_entity_poly.pdbx_seq_one_letter_code
_entity_poly.pdbx_strand_id
1 'polypeptide(L)' 'MKKSNLSIKEVEQAIESFEVEDQKKLLKDLPKLLKFSPADFGLLKAAESAFGFWDNPEDQIYDNL' A
#
# COMPACT_ATOMS: atom_id res chain seq x y z
N MET A 1 2.45 -8.50 -24.38
CA MET A 1 2.40 -7.09 -23.97
C MET A 1 3.83 -6.60 -23.75
N LYS A 2 4.25 -5.49 -24.38
CA LYS A 2 5.54 -4.86 -24.07
C LYS A 2 5.52 -4.42 -22.60
N LYS A 3 6.56 -4.76 -21.84
CA LYS A 3 6.76 -4.16 -20.51
C LYS A 3 7.15 -2.70 -20.72
N SER A 4 6.27 -1.79 -20.34
CA SER A 4 6.65 -0.38 -20.21
C SER A 4 7.55 -0.27 -18.98
N ASN A 5 8.80 0.15 -19.16
CA ASN A 5 9.68 0.47 -18.04
C ASN A 5 9.30 1.86 -17.53
N LEU A 6 8.27 1.93 -16.69
CA LEU A 6 7.96 3.12 -15.92
C LEU A 6 8.92 3.19 -14.73
N SER A 7 9.46 4.37 -14.47
CA SER A 7 10.11 4.68 -13.21
C SER A 7 9.10 4.68 -12.08
N ILE A 8 9.57 4.47 -10.85
CA ILE A 8 8.72 4.54 -9.64
C ILE A 8 8.00 5.90 -9.57
N LYS A 9 8.72 6.99 -9.88
CA LYS A 9 8.16 8.34 -9.88
C LYS A 9 7.01 8.51 -10.88
N GLU A 10 7.09 7.91 -12.06
CA GLU A 10 5.99 7.96 -13.04
C GLU A 10 4.78 7.16 -12.58
N VAL A 11 4.99 6.07 -11.83
CA VAL A 11 3.90 5.30 -11.21
C VAL A 11 3.23 6.10 -10.11
N GLU A 12 4.01 6.75 -9.23
CA GLU A 12 3.49 7.62 -8.16
C GLU A 12 2.65 8.76 -8.73
N GLN A 13 3.17 9.49 -9.72
CA GLN A 13 2.45 10.58 -10.38
C GLN A 13 1.17 10.10 -11.08
N ALA A 14 1.19 8.91 -11.68
CA ALA A 14 0.00 8.33 -12.27
C ALA A 14 -1.08 8.04 -11.20
N ILE A 15 -0.69 7.48 -10.05
CA ILE A 15 -1.60 7.20 -8.95
C ILE A 15 -2.18 8.49 -8.36
N GLU A 16 -1.36 9.52 -8.16
CA GLU A 16 -1.79 10.85 -7.67
C GLU A 16 -2.83 11.49 -8.60
N SER A 17 -2.72 11.27 -9.90
CA SER A 17 -3.65 11.81 -10.91
C SER A 17 -5.00 11.07 -10.98
N PHE A 18 -5.15 9.92 -10.30
CA PHE A 18 -6.38 9.16 -10.33
C PHE A 18 -7.47 9.79 -9.46
N GLU A 19 -8.71 9.66 -9.92
CA GLU A 19 -9.88 9.90 -9.08
C GLU A 19 -9.88 8.96 -7.87
N VAL A 20 -10.46 9.42 -6.77
CA VAL A 20 -10.48 8.68 -5.48
C VAL A 20 -11.03 7.25 -5.62
N GLU A 21 -12.03 7.05 -6.48
CA GLU A 21 -12.62 5.73 -6.69
C GLU A 21 -11.67 4.77 -7.42
N ASP A 22 -10.86 5.28 -8.36
CA ASP A 22 -9.85 4.48 -9.06
C ASP A 22 -8.65 4.19 -8.15
N GLN A 23 -8.27 5.11 -7.26
CA GLN A 23 -7.28 4.85 -6.22
C GLN A 23 -7.73 3.72 -5.28
N LYS A 24 -8.98 3.75 -4.80
CA LYS A 24 -9.54 2.69 -3.96
C LYS A 24 -9.56 1.34 -4.67
N LYS A 25 -9.93 1.33 -5.96
CA LYS A 25 -9.92 0.12 -6.77
C LYS A 25 -8.50 -0.43 -6.95
N LEU A 26 -7.53 0.44 -7.26
CA LEU A 26 -6.13 0.05 -7.38
C LEU A 26 -5.62 -0.55 -6.06
N LEU A 27 -5.91 0.08 -4.92
CA LEU A 27 -5.52 -0.41 -3.60
C LEU A 27 -6.06 -1.83 -3.34
N LYS A 28 -7.32 -2.09 -3.71
CA LYS A 28 -7.93 -3.42 -3.57
C LYS A 28 -7.26 -4.49 -4.45
N ASP A 29 -6.79 -4.10 -5.63
CA ASP A 29 -6.15 -5.01 -6.58
C ASP A 29 -4.63 -5.13 -6.39
N LEU A 30 -4.01 -4.20 -5.65
CA LEU A 30 -2.57 -4.10 -5.44
C LEU A 30 -1.95 -5.41 -4.89
N PRO A 31 -2.53 -6.12 -3.91
CA PRO A 31 -1.97 -7.39 -3.44
C PRO A 31 -1.85 -8.43 -4.57
N LYS A 32 -2.83 -8.48 -5.48
CA LYS A 32 -2.80 -9.39 -6.63
C LYS A 32 -1.73 -8.99 -7.64
N LEU A 33 -1.57 -7.68 -7.89
CA LEU A 33 -0.55 -7.14 -8.80
C LEU A 33 0.86 -7.40 -8.28
N LEU A 34 1.06 -7.29 -6.96
CA LEU A 34 2.30 -7.59 -6.26
C LEU A 34 2.51 -9.10 -6.02
N LYS A 35 1.57 -9.95 -6.45
CA LYS A 35 1.61 -11.40 -6.31
C LYS A 35 1.71 -11.88 -4.86
N PHE A 36 1.12 -11.14 -3.92
CA PHE A 36 0.93 -11.63 -2.56
C PHE A 36 0.01 -12.85 -2.60
N SER A 37 0.44 -13.95 -1.98
CA SER A 37 -0.42 -15.10 -1.80
C SER A 37 -1.44 -14.84 -0.69
N PRO A 38 -2.57 -15.55 -0.67
CA PRO A 38 -3.50 -15.49 0.46
C PRO A 38 -2.84 -15.84 1.81
N ALA A 39 -1.81 -16.71 1.79
CA ALA A 39 -1.04 -17.05 2.97
C ALA A 39 -0.21 -15.86 3.49
N ASP A 40 0.43 -15.11 2.58
CA ASP A 40 1.15 -13.88 2.94
C ASP A 40 0.20 -12.84 3.54
N PHE A 41 -1.02 -12.74 3.00
CA PHE A 41 -2.04 -11.85 3.56
C PHE A 41 -2.46 -12.29 4.97
N GLY A 42 -2.60 -13.60 5.21
CA GLY A 42 -2.86 -14.16 6.53
C GLY A 42 -1.75 -13.88 7.54
N LEU A 43 -0.48 -13.96 7.10
CA LEU A 43 0.68 -13.62 7.93
C LEU A 43 0.73 -12.12 8.26
N LEU A 44 0.49 -11.25 7.27
CA LEU A 44 0.42 -9.80 7.50
C LEU A 44 -0.69 -9.45 8.50
N LYS A 45 -1.89 -10.03 8.33
CA LYS A 45 -3.00 -9.82 9.25
C LYS A 45 -2.71 -10.32 10.66
N ALA A 46 -2.06 -11.47 10.79
CA ALA A 46 -1.64 -12.00 12.10
C ALA A 46 -0.55 -11.15 12.76
N ALA A 47 0.30 -10.50 11.96
CA ALA A 47 1.35 -9.61 12.44
C ALA A 47 0.85 -8.21 12.82
N GLU A 48 -0.31 -7.75 12.35
CA GLU A 48 -0.88 -6.42 12.66
C GLU A 48 -0.89 -6.11 14.16
N SER A 49 -1.29 -7.07 15.01
CA SER A 49 -1.31 -6.85 16.46
C SER A 49 0.09 -6.68 17.08
N ALA A 50 1.14 -7.22 16.43
CA ALA A 50 2.51 -7.04 16.86
C ALA A 50 3.07 -5.66 16.44
N PHE A 51 2.48 -5.02 15.43
CA PHE A 51 2.83 -3.64 15.06
C PHE A 51 2.25 -2.61 16.03
N GLY A 52 1.14 -2.90 16.72
CA GLY A 52 0.62 -2.03 17.79
C GLY A 52 1.56 -1.86 18.99
N PHE A 53 2.59 -2.71 19.14
CA PHE A 53 3.67 -2.48 20.10
C PHE A 53 4.55 -1.27 19.72
N TRP A 54 4.64 -0.97 18.43
CA TRP A 54 5.38 0.16 17.86
C TRP A 54 4.52 1.41 17.68
N ASP A 55 3.22 1.34 17.97
CA ASP A 55 2.36 2.53 18.06
C ASP A 55 2.79 3.34 19.27
N ASN A 56 3.69 4.31 19.05
CA ASN A 56 4.11 5.26 20.05
C ASN A 56 3.10 6.42 20.08
N PRO A 57 2.39 6.66 21.20
CA PRO A 57 1.46 7.78 21.32
C PRO A 57 2.12 9.15 21.07
N GLU A 58 3.43 9.26 21.31
CA GLU A 58 4.19 10.49 21.04
C GLU A 58 4.44 10.71 19.54
N ASP A 59 4.36 9.65 18.72
CA ASP A 59 4.54 9.75 17.27
C ASP A 59 3.29 10.29 16.57
N GLN A 60 2.14 10.34 17.25
CA GLN A 60 0.89 10.94 16.75
C GLN A 60 1.05 12.42 16.36
N ILE A 61 2.05 13.10 16.91
CA ILE A 61 2.38 14.49 16.58
C ILE A 61 2.95 14.60 15.16
N TYR A 62 3.53 13.53 14.62
CA TYR A 62 4.10 13.47 13.27
C TYR A 62 3.14 12.90 12.22
N ASP A 63 2.02 12.30 12.62
CA ASP A 63 1.05 11.72 11.69
C ASP A 63 0.36 12.75 10.77
N ASN A 64 0.43 14.03 11.11
CA ASN A 64 -0.20 15.14 10.37
C ASN A 64 0.81 16.15 9.79
N LEU A 65 2.11 15.84 9.79
CA LEU A 65 3.16 16.64 9.14
C LEU A 65 3.39 16.17 7.70
#